data_AF-A0A535B8Y5-F1
#
_entry.id   AF-A0A535B8Y5-F1
#
_cell.length_a   1.000
_cell.length_b   1.000
_cell.length_c   1.000
_cell.angle_alpha   90.00
_cell.angle_beta   90.00
_cell.angle_gamma   90.00
#
_symmetry.space_group_name_H-M   'P 1'
#
loop_
_entity.id
_entity.type
_entity.pdbx_description
1 polymer ?
#
loop_
_entity_poly.entity_id
_entity_poly.type
_entity_poly.pdbx_seq_one_letter_code
_entity_poly.pdbx_strand_id
1 'polypeptide(L)'
;MLRDARIDGFITLDLFDRDFFKPLSITDSKPSIDPYKPEERKIILEAFRTSPSKRRRHYYRCVFFQFWQGSRPSKAIALRREDVDLRYATAGIHKSTVQGHQGGTKTVRSNREIHLRDNVVRVLSEENLAPLNVSPDDFLFTTPEGTPIEQFL
;
A
#
# COMPACT_ATOMS: atom_id res chain seq x y z
N MET A 1 -5.32 30.04 -7.96
CA MET A 1 -4.31 31.04 -7.55
C MET A 1 -3.50 31.58 -8.73
N LEU A 2 -2.53 30.86 -9.31
CA LEU A 2 -1.72 31.41 -10.44
C LEU A 2 -2.49 31.53 -11.76
N ARG A 3 -3.38 30.58 -12.05
CA ARG A 3 -4.26 30.63 -13.22
C ARG A 3 -5.25 31.80 -13.14
N ASP A 4 -5.83 32.01 -11.97
CA ASP A 4 -6.79 33.09 -11.72
C ASP A 4 -6.09 34.45 -11.79
N ALA A 5 -4.88 34.58 -11.22
CA ALA A 5 -4.06 35.79 -11.33
C ALA A 5 -3.69 36.14 -12.78
N ARG A 6 -3.59 35.16 -13.68
CA ARG A 6 -3.40 35.39 -15.13
C ARG A 6 -4.70 35.83 -15.81
N ILE A 7 -5.84 35.23 -15.46
CA ILE A 7 -7.17 35.63 -15.97
C ILE A 7 -7.45 37.09 -15.58
N ASP A 8 -7.07 37.47 -14.37
CA ASP A 8 -7.26 38.82 -13.82
C ASP A 8 -6.13 39.81 -14.24
N GLY A 9 -5.17 39.38 -15.07
CA GLY A 9 -4.14 40.24 -15.66
C GLY A 9 -2.98 40.64 -14.73
N PHE A 10 -2.89 40.08 -13.52
CA PHE A 10 -1.81 40.36 -12.57
C PHE A 10 -0.47 39.70 -12.96
N ILE A 11 -0.49 38.68 -13.83
CA ILE A 11 0.70 38.02 -14.35
C ILE A 11 0.55 37.83 -15.86
N THR A 12 1.54 38.30 -16.62
CA THR A 12 1.60 38.17 -18.09
C THR A 12 2.37 36.94 -18.56
N LEU A 13 3.24 36.38 -17.71
CA LEU A 13 4.06 35.21 -18.02
C LEU A 13 3.32 33.90 -17.67
N ASP A 14 3.27 32.97 -18.62
CA ASP A 14 2.78 31.61 -18.35
C ASP A 14 3.92 30.73 -17.81
N LEU A 15 3.97 30.61 -16.48
CA LEU A 15 4.93 29.73 -15.79
C LEU A 15 4.71 28.23 -16.08
N PHE A 16 3.61 27.87 -16.73
CA PHE A 16 3.29 26.50 -17.18
C PHE A 16 3.36 26.36 -18.70
N ASP A 17 3.93 27.34 -19.40
CA ASP A 17 4.16 27.22 -20.83
C ASP A 17 5.02 25.98 -21.09
N ARG A 18 4.46 25.06 -21.87
CA ARG A 18 5.10 23.79 -22.19
C ARG A 18 6.37 24.00 -22.99
N ASP A 19 6.54 25.16 -23.61
CA ASP A 19 7.75 25.52 -24.34
C ASP A 19 8.95 25.73 -23.40
N PHE A 20 8.73 26.02 -22.11
CA PHE A 20 9.80 26.07 -21.10
C PHE A 20 10.16 24.69 -20.51
N PHE A 21 9.32 23.68 -20.69
CA PHE A 21 9.54 22.35 -20.14
C PHE A 21 9.92 21.37 -21.24
N LYS A 22 11.11 20.80 -21.13
CA LYS A 22 11.48 19.65 -21.97
C LYS A 22 10.52 18.49 -21.64
N PRO A 23 9.71 18.01 -22.60
CA PRO A 23 8.80 16.91 -22.33
C PRO A 23 9.60 15.67 -21.92
N LEU A 24 9.18 15.03 -20.83
CA LEU A 24 9.67 13.70 -20.51
C LEU A 24 9.25 12.73 -21.62
N SER A 25 10.09 11.76 -21.92
CA SER A 25 9.76 10.71 -22.88
C SER A 25 8.47 10.02 -22.45
N ILE A 26 7.52 9.88 -23.38
CA ILE A 26 6.23 9.21 -23.15
C ILE A 26 6.42 7.75 -22.74
N THR A 27 7.56 7.17 -23.11
CA THR A 27 7.93 5.78 -22.83
C THR A 27 9.26 5.77 -22.10
N ASP A 28 9.31 5.13 -20.92
CA ASP A 28 10.58 4.69 -20.33
C ASP A 28 11.16 3.60 -21.24
N SER A 29 12.03 3.99 -22.16
CA SER A 29 12.64 3.06 -23.14
C SER A 29 13.68 2.11 -22.52
N LYS A 30 13.91 2.19 -21.20
CA LYS A 30 14.75 1.27 -20.45
C LYS A 30 13.87 0.33 -19.65
N PRO A 31 14.12 -0.99 -19.64
CA PRO A 31 13.64 -1.84 -18.55
C PRO A 31 14.38 -1.40 -17.28
N SER A 32 13.94 -0.29 -16.68
CA SER A 32 14.58 0.30 -15.51
C SER A 32 14.11 -0.35 -14.21
N ILE A 33 13.09 -1.20 -14.29
CA ILE A 33 12.53 -1.89 -13.15
C ILE A 33 13.13 -3.30 -13.13
N ASP A 34 13.93 -3.57 -12.11
CA ASP A 34 14.50 -4.89 -11.80
C ASP A 34 13.62 -5.56 -10.73
N PRO A 35 12.59 -6.34 -11.12
CA PRO A 35 11.69 -6.97 -10.16
C PRO A 35 12.40 -8.12 -9.42
N TYR A 36 12.07 -8.29 -8.15
CA TYR A 36 12.58 -9.41 -7.37
C TYR A 36 12.28 -10.76 -8.02
N LYS A 37 13.32 -11.59 -8.12
CA LYS A 37 13.20 -12.99 -8.51
C LYS A 37 12.49 -13.80 -7.42
N PRO A 38 11.89 -14.95 -7.76
CA PRO A 38 11.23 -15.81 -6.77
C PRO A 38 12.14 -16.20 -5.59
N GLU A 39 13.43 -16.42 -5.84
CA GLU A 39 14.45 -16.78 -4.85
C GLU A 39 14.74 -15.60 -3.92
N GLU A 40 14.89 -14.40 -4.47
CA GLU A 40 15.13 -13.17 -3.70
C GLU A 40 13.95 -12.85 -2.80
N ARG A 41 12.73 -12.96 -3.33
CA ARG A 41 11.50 -12.85 -2.53
C ARG A 41 11.51 -13.84 -1.37
N LYS A 42 11.91 -15.09 -1.60
CA LYS A 42 11.98 -16.11 -0.55
C LYS A 42 12.99 -15.70 0.55
N ILE A 43 14.19 -15.27 0.15
CA ILE A 43 15.24 -14.81 1.07
C ILE A 43 14.76 -13.60 1.90
N ILE A 44 14.12 -12.62 1.25
CA ILE A 44 13.58 -11.44 1.93
C ILE A 44 12.52 -11.86 2.95
N LEU A 45 11.55 -12.69 2.54
CA LEU A 45 10.49 -13.15 3.43
C LEU A 45 11.04 -13.96 4.62
N GLU A 46 12.02 -14.82 4.38
CA GLU A 46 12.71 -15.56 5.43
C GLU A 46 13.42 -14.64 6.40
N ALA A 47 14.15 -13.63 5.90
CA ALA A 47 14.84 -12.65 6.72
C ALA A 47 13.89 -11.87 7.64
N PHE A 48 12.66 -11.56 7.20
CA PHE A 48 11.63 -10.99 8.08
C PHE A 48 11.13 -12.02 9.08
N ARG A 49 10.84 -13.25 8.66
CA ARG A 49 10.27 -14.32 9.50
C ARG A 49 11.20 -14.75 10.64
N THR A 50 12.49 -14.89 10.36
CA THR A 50 13.51 -15.42 11.29
C THR A 50 14.37 -14.34 11.94
N SER A 51 14.12 -13.05 11.63
CA SER A 51 14.91 -11.94 12.17
C SER A 51 15.02 -12.00 13.69
N PRO A 52 16.18 -11.71 14.32
CA PRO A 52 16.26 -11.59 15.78
C PRO A 52 15.45 -10.40 16.31
N SER A 53 15.23 -9.37 15.47
CA SER A 53 14.40 -8.21 15.81
C SER A 53 12.92 -8.57 15.84
N LYS A 54 12.28 -8.48 17.03
CA LYS A 54 10.82 -8.64 17.19
C LYS A 54 10.03 -7.73 16.24
N ARG A 55 10.52 -6.51 16.04
CA ARG A 55 9.93 -5.52 15.13
C ARG A 55 9.91 -6.01 13.68
N ARG A 56 11.03 -6.53 13.17
CA ARG A 56 11.08 -7.07 11.80
C ARG A 56 10.17 -8.29 11.64
N ARG A 57 10.16 -9.20 12.61
CA ARG A 57 9.25 -10.36 12.59
C ARG A 57 7.79 -9.96 12.55
N HIS A 58 7.41 -8.90 13.27
CA HIS A 58 6.04 -8.39 13.26
C HIS A 58 5.57 -8.01 11.84
N TYR A 59 6.42 -7.36 11.06
CA TYR A 59 6.08 -6.91 9.70
C TYR A 59 6.09 -8.01 8.63
N TYR A 60 6.49 -9.24 8.96
CA TYR A 60 6.52 -10.36 8.01
C TYR A 60 5.20 -10.52 7.24
N ARG A 61 4.05 -10.45 7.93
CA ARG A 61 2.72 -10.68 7.33
C ARG A 61 2.34 -9.58 6.34
N CYS A 62 2.64 -8.33 6.69
CA CYS A 62 2.42 -7.18 5.81
C CYS A 62 3.28 -7.29 4.54
N VAL A 63 4.57 -7.64 4.69
CA VAL A 63 5.49 -7.82 3.55
C VAL A 63 5.08 -9.01 2.69
N PHE A 64 4.67 -10.12 3.31
CA PHE A 64 4.14 -11.29 2.61
C PHE A 64 2.92 -10.94 1.76
N PHE A 65 1.94 -10.27 2.36
CA PHE A 65 0.75 -9.79 1.65
C PHE A 65 1.13 -8.91 0.45
N GLN A 66 2.06 -7.98 0.65
CA GLN A 66 2.53 -7.04 -0.37
C GLN A 66 3.15 -7.73 -1.59
N PHE A 67 3.97 -8.77 -1.38
CA PHE A 67 4.58 -9.54 -2.47
C PHE A 67 3.57 -10.32 -3.32
N TRP A 68 2.45 -10.75 -2.73
CA TRP A 68 1.50 -11.63 -3.42
C TRP A 68 0.29 -10.91 -4.00
N GLN A 69 -0.12 -9.80 -3.38
CA GLN A 69 -1.31 -9.03 -3.76
C GLN A 69 -1.00 -7.76 -4.56
N GLY A 70 0.24 -7.26 -4.50
CA GLY A 70 0.69 -6.11 -5.31
C GLY A 70 -0.12 -4.83 -5.08
N SER A 71 -0.83 -4.70 -3.96
CA SER A 71 -1.60 -3.51 -3.63
C SER A 71 -0.67 -2.33 -3.38
N ARG A 72 -1.13 -1.06 -3.45
CA ARG A 72 -0.25 0.05 -3.05
C ARG A 72 0.04 -0.08 -1.54
N PRO A 73 1.26 0.17 -1.06
CA PRO A 73 1.55 0.04 0.37
C PRO A 73 0.59 0.83 1.26
N SER A 74 0.20 2.05 0.85
CA SER A 74 -0.79 2.88 1.54
C SER A 74 -2.19 2.26 1.62
N LYS A 75 -2.55 1.35 0.71
CA LYS A 75 -3.80 0.58 0.74
C LYS A 75 -3.67 -0.65 1.63
N ALA A 76 -2.53 -1.35 1.57
CA ALA A 76 -2.28 -2.52 2.41
C ALA A 76 -2.36 -2.16 3.91
N ILE A 77 -1.72 -1.07 4.32
CA ILE A 77 -1.71 -0.59 5.72
C ILE A 77 -3.05 0.03 6.15
N ALA A 78 -3.95 0.31 5.21
CA ALA A 78 -5.29 0.83 5.49
C ALA A 78 -6.35 -0.26 5.64
N LEU A 79 -6.00 -1.52 5.33
CA LEU A 79 -6.92 -2.65 5.46
C LEU A 79 -7.36 -2.82 6.92
N ARG A 80 -8.66 -2.93 7.10
CA ARG A 80 -9.28 -3.35 8.36
C ARG A 80 -9.50 -4.86 8.38
N ARG A 81 -9.85 -5.39 9.54
CA ARG A 81 -10.25 -6.79 9.71
C ARG A 81 -11.52 -7.10 8.91
N GLU A 82 -12.50 -6.18 8.90
CA GLU A 82 -13.74 -6.30 8.11
C GLU A 82 -13.51 -6.35 6.59
N ASP A 83 -12.41 -5.74 6.13
CA ASP A 83 -12.12 -5.68 4.70
C ASP A 83 -11.60 -7.02 4.16
N VAL A 84 -11.33 -8.03 5.00
CA VAL A 84 -10.75 -9.31 4.59
C VAL A 84 -11.63 -10.49 4.99
N ASP A 85 -12.13 -11.20 3.99
CA ASP A 85 -12.86 -12.46 4.18
C ASP A 85 -11.95 -13.64 3.84
N LEU A 86 -11.42 -14.30 4.87
CA LEU A 86 -10.56 -15.48 4.69
C LEU A 86 -11.35 -16.74 4.29
N ARG A 87 -12.68 -16.77 4.46
CA ARG A 87 -13.52 -17.91 4.06
C ARG A 87 -13.74 -17.91 2.56
N TYR A 88 -14.00 -16.74 1.99
CA TYR A 88 -14.16 -16.55 0.55
C TYR A 88 -12.86 -16.15 -0.16
N ALA A 89 -11.76 -16.00 0.60
CA ALA A 89 -10.47 -15.57 0.09
C ALA A 89 -10.55 -14.24 -0.67
N THR A 90 -11.20 -13.23 -0.10
CA THR A 90 -11.33 -11.90 -0.71
C THR A 90 -10.83 -10.79 0.20
N ALA A 91 -10.42 -9.67 -0.41
CA ALA A 91 -10.10 -8.44 0.29
C ALA A 91 -10.65 -7.20 -0.43
N GLY A 92 -11.35 -6.35 0.31
CA GLY A 92 -11.88 -5.06 -0.13
C GLY A 92 -10.81 -3.97 -0.07
N ILE A 93 -10.52 -3.35 -1.22
CA ILE A 93 -9.48 -2.32 -1.34
C ILE A 93 -10.11 -0.96 -1.62
N HIS A 94 -10.59 -0.31 -0.56
CA HIS A 94 -11.42 0.90 -0.63
C HIS A 94 -10.83 2.12 0.10
N LYS A 95 -9.94 1.88 1.06
CA LYS A 95 -9.30 2.90 1.91
C LYS A 95 -7.81 3.02 1.56
N SER A 96 -7.21 4.15 1.90
CA SER A 96 -5.75 4.34 1.86
C SER A 96 -5.30 5.28 2.98
N THR A 97 -4.17 5.00 3.60
CA THR A 97 -3.58 5.79 4.68
C THR A 97 -2.25 6.37 4.20
N VAL A 98 -2.04 7.67 4.38
CA VAL A 98 -0.78 8.37 4.10
C VAL A 98 -0.49 9.32 5.25
N GLN A 99 0.64 9.17 5.95
CA GLN A 99 1.03 10.03 7.08
C GLN A 99 -0.09 10.22 8.11
N GLY A 100 -0.72 9.11 8.54
CA GLY A 100 -1.84 9.13 9.50
C GLY A 100 -3.18 9.61 8.93
N HIS A 101 -3.20 10.21 7.73
CA HIS A 101 -4.43 10.68 7.10
C HIS A 101 -5.05 9.57 6.27
N GLN A 102 -6.28 9.18 6.64
CA GLN A 102 -7.08 8.27 5.84
C GLN A 102 -7.86 9.03 4.78
N GLY A 103 -7.74 8.56 3.54
CA GLY A 103 -8.54 9.01 2.41
C GLY A 103 -9.21 7.82 1.73
N GLY A 104 -10.45 8.02 1.28
CA GLY A 104 -11.06 7.12 0.30
C GLY A 104 -10.23 7.09 -0.98
N THR A 105 -10.43 6.06 -1.80
CA THR A 105 -9.80 6.08 -3.12
C THR A 105 -10.26 7.30 -3.93
N LYS A 106 -9.37 7.86 -4.75
CA LYS A 106 -9.59 9.10 -5.51
C LYS A 106 -10.90 9.13 -6.32
N THR A 107 -11.45 7.96 -6.67
CA THR A 107 -12.73 7.81 -7.37
C THR A 107 -13.43 6.53 -6.90
N VAL A 108 -14.78 6.52 -6.87
CA VAL A 108 -15.58 5.32 -6.54
C VAL A 108 -15.18 4.12 -7.41
N ARG A 109 -14.79 4.35 -8.67
CA ARG A 109 -14.29 3.31 -9.59
C ARG A 109 -12.98 2.65 -9.16
N SER A 110 -12.24 3.24 -8.23
CA SER A 110 -10.97 2.70 -7.71
C SER A 110 -11.17 1.74 -6.54
N ASN A 111 -12.41 1.61 -6.05
CA ASN A 111 -12.83 0.56 -5.13
C ASN A 111 -12.87 -0.77 -5.88
N ARG A 112 -12.27 -1.80 -5.29
CA ARG A 112 -12.23 -3.13 -5.89
C ARG A 112 -12.16 -4.18 -4.80
N GLU A 113 -12.70 -5.35 -5.09
CA GLU A 113 -12.39 -6.56 -4.37
C GLU A 113 -11.27 -7.31 -5.10
N ILE A 114 -10.35 -7.91 -4.35
CA ILE A 114 -9.30 -8.77 -4.90
C ILE A 114 -9.42 -10.16 -4.31
N HIS A 115 -9.06 -11.17 -5.09
CA HIS A 115 -8.94 -12.54 -4.60
C HIS A 115 -7.58 -12.74 -3.95
N LEU A 116 -7.59 -13.29 -2.74
CA LEU A 116 -6.42 -13.68 -2.00
C LEU A 116 -5.90 -15.02 -2.53
N ARG A 117 -4.57 -15.13 -2.63
CA ARG A 117 -3.94 -16.41 -2.97
C ARG A 117 -3.98 -17.34 -1.76
N ASP A 118 -4.07 -18.64 -1.99
CA ASP A 118 -4.17 -19.65 -0.93
C ASP A 118 -3.07 -19.53 0.13
N ASN A 119 -1.84 -19.22 -0.30
CA ASN A 119 -0.72 -19.02 0.61
C ASN A 119 -0.86 -17.75 1.47
N VAL A 120 -1.52 -16.71 0.97
CA VAL A 120 -1.85 -15.50 1.75
C VAL A 120 -2.94 -15.83 2.75
N VAL A 121 -3.99 -16.54 2.34
CA VAL A 121 -5.06 -16.98 3.24
C VAL A 121 -4.46 -17.79 4.40
N ARG A 122 -3.62 -18.78 4.09
CA ARG A 122 -2.95 -19.62 5.10
C ARG A 122 -2.10 -18.80 6.08
N VAL A 123 -1.25 -17.90 5.57
CA VAL A 123 -0.40 -17.06 6.43
C VAL A 123 -1.25 -16.14 7.31
N LEU A 124 -2.31 -15.53 6.77
CA LEU A 124 -3.18 -14.66 7.56
C LEU A 124 -3.98 -15.44 8.62
N SER A 125 -4.47 -16.64 8.30
CA SER A 125 -5.23 -17.47 9.24
C SER A 125 -4.37 -18.05 10.36
N GLU A 126 -3.13 -18.43 10.07
CA GLU A 126 -2.26 -19.10 11.05
C GLU A 126 -1.41 -18.11 11.84
N GLU A 127 -0.97 -17.01 11.21
CA GLU A 127 0.06 -16.14 11.76
C GLU A 127 -0.41 -14.70 12.05
N ASN A 128 -1.60 -14.32 11.57
CA ASN A 128 -2.19 -13.00 11.85
C ASN A 128 -3.48 -13.11 12.67
N LEU A 129 -3.49 -14.02 13.65
CA LEU A 129 -4.60 -14.23 14.55
C LEU A 129 -5.02 -12.92 15.23
N ALA A 130 -6.33 -12.70 15.27
CA ALA A 130 -6.88 -11.56 15.95
C ALA A 130 -6.68 -11.70 17.48
N PRO A 131 -6.39 -10.61 18.20
CA PRO A 131 -6.44 -10.60 19.66
C PRO A 131 -7.87 -10.88 20.17
N LEU A 132 -8.00 -11.29 21.43
CA LEU A 132 -9.26 -11.69 22.07
C LEU A 132 -10.39 -10.65 21.95
N ASN A 133 -10.05 -9.36 21.95
CA ASN A 133 -11.00 -8.24 21.80
C ASN A 133 -10.69 -7.45 20.54
N VAL A 134 -10.99 -8.04 19.38
CA VAL A 134 -10.82 -7.38 18.07
C VAL A 134 -12.14 -6.74 17.61
N SER A 135 -12.06 -5.50 17.14
CA SER A 135 -13.14 -4.83 16.42
C SER A 135 -13.03 -5.09 14.91
N PRO A 136 -14.14 -5.16 14.16
CA PRO A 136 -14.09 -5.22 12.69
C PRO A 136 -13.33 -4.04 12.06
N ASP A 137 -13.37 -2.86 12.68
CA ASP A 137 -12.62 -1.67 12.21
C ASP A 137 -11.16 -1.65 12.70
N ASP A 138 -10.66 -2.68 13.39
CA ASP A 138 -9.23 -2.73 13.72
C ASP A 138 -8.38 -2.91 12.46
N PHE A 139 -7.19 -2.32 12.46
CA PHE A 139 -6.25 -2.51 11.36
C PHE A 139 -5.82 -3.99 11.25
N LEU A 140 -5.74 -4.48 10.02
CA LEU A 140 -5.24 -5.82 9.74
C LEU A 140 -3.74 -5.93 10.01
N PHE A 141 -2.99 -4.87 9.72
CA PHE A 141 -1.56 -4.75 9.96
C PHE A 141 -1.28 -3.52 10.83
N THR A 142 -0.56 -3.73 11.93
CA THR A 142 -0.22 -2.70 12.90
C THR A 142 1.29 -2.58 13.06
N THR A 143 1.71 -1.60 13.85
CA THR A 143 3.03 -1.60 14.48
C THR A 143 3.10 -2.68 15.57
N PRO A 144 4.30 -3.05 16.06
CA PRO A 144 4.46 -3.93 17.22
C PRO A 144 3.70 -3.43 18.47
N GLU A 145 3.46 -2.13 18.57
CA GLU A 145 2.74 -1.46 19.64
C GLU A 145 1.20 -1.51 19.46
N GLY A 146 0.71 -2.04 18.32
CA GLY A 146 -0.72 -2.15 18.01
C GLY A 146 -1.32 -0.88 17.38
N THR A 147 -0.50 0.11 17.08
CA THR A 147 -0.94 1.35 16.42
C THR A 147 -0.94 1.21 14.89
N PRO A 148 -1.60 2.13 14.16
CA PRO A 148 -1.60 2.11 12.70
C PRO A 148 -0.19 2.32 12.14
N ILE A 149 0.12 1.67 11.01
CA ILE A 149 1.38 1.91 10.29
C ILE A 149 1.22 3.20 9.46
N GLU A 150 2.02 4.23 9.73
CA GLU A 150 1.91 5.54 9.05
C GLU A 150 3.00 5.78 8.01
N GLN A 151 4.16 5.13 8.15
CA GLN A 151 5.29 5.19 7.22
C GLN A 151 6.10 3.89 7.29
N PHE A 152 6.50 3.36 6.12
CA PHE A 152 7.50 2.28 6.06
C PHE A 152 8.88 2.90 6.33
N LEU A 153 9.53 2.45 7.40
CA LEU A 153 10.90 2.83 7.76
C LEU A 153 11.94 2.20 6.84
#